data_AF-A0A645CD44-F1
#
_entry.id   AF-A0A645CD44-F1
#
_cell.length_a   1.000
_cell.length_b   1.000
_cell.length_c   1.000
_cell.angle_alpha   90.00
_cell.angle_beta   90.00
_cell.angle_gamma   90.00
#
_symmetry.space_group_name_H-M   'P 1'
#
loop_
_entity.id
_entity.type
_entity.pdbx_description
1 polymer ?
#
loop_
_entity_poly.entity_id
_entity_poly.type
_entity_poly.pdbx_seq_one_letter_code
_entity_poly.pdbx_strand_id
1 'polypeptide(L)'
;MKANKYTVPFIVSLIQNKDKIGESRFYKADLSACDILIDLDTILEKANLTAKQQYILENCWIKGYTQDEVAKKLGITQQMCVKHCNAIKKKIERVLMDMGEIM
;
A
#
# COMPACT_ATOMS: atom_id res chain seq x y z
N MET A 1 -11.14 18.24 16.22
CA MET A 1 -10.17 17.31 15.59
C MET A 1 -10.95 16.35 14.71
N LYS A 2 -10.73 16.33 13.39
CA LYS A 2 -11.14 15.16 12.59
C LYS A 2 -10.35 13.97 13.11
N ALA A 3 -11.00 12.83 13.33
CA ALA A 3 -10.27 11.60 13.63
C ALA A 3 -9.51 11.20 12.36
N ASN A 4 -8.20 11.07 12.46
CA ASN A 4 -7.36 10.59 11.37
C ASN A 4 -7.75 9.14 11.07
N LYS A 5 -8.33 8.90 9.89
CA LYS A 5 -8.87 7.60 9.47
C LYS A 5 -7.76 6.68 8.99
N TYR A 6 -6.69 7.25 8.42
CA TYR A 6 -5.62 6.49 7.78
C TYR A 6 -4.25 6.71 8.40
N THR A 7 -3.50 5.61 8.57
CA THR A 7 -2.09 5.61 8.94
C THR A 7 -1.29 4.77 7.93
N VAL A 8 0.01 5.01 7.79
CA VAL A 8 0.84 4.21 6.87
C VAL A 8 0.76 2.71 7.15
N PRO A 9 0.87 2.21 8.40
CA PRO A 9 0.71 0.79 8.68
C PRO A 9 -0.67 0.24 8.29
N PHE A 10 -1.71 1.04 8.49
CA PHE A 10 -3.07 0.65 8.10
C PHE A 10 -3.23 0.60 6.57
N ILE A 11 -2.70 1.57 5.82
CA ILE A 11 -2.70 1.49 4.35
C ILE A 11 -1.94 0.26 3.86
N VAL A 12 -0.78 -0.05 4.46
CA VAL A 12 -0.04 -1.28 4.10
C VAL A 12 -0.87 -2.53 4.37
N SER A 13 -1.59 -2.61 5.49
CA SER A 13 -2.45 -3.76 5.77
C SER A 13 -3.64 -3.85 4.82
N LEU A 14 -4.20 -2.72 4.38
CA LEU A 14 -5.25 -2.69 3.35
C LEU A 14 -4.72 -3.22 2.01
N ILE A 15 -3.51 -2.85 1.60
CA ILE A 15 -2.88 -3.38 0.36
C ILE A 15 -2.72 -4.90 0.45
N GLN A 16 -2.20 -5.39 1.58
CA GLN A 16 -1.97 -6.82 1.81
C GLN A 16 -3.25 -7.65 1.87
N ASN A 17 -4.40 -7.03 2.16
CA ASN A 17 -5.69 -7.70 2.28
C ASN A 17 -6.70 -7.22 1.22
N LYS A 18 -6.24 -6.56 0.14
CA LYS A 18 -7.11 -5.96 -0.87
C LYS A 18 -8.17 -6.93 -1.40
N ASP A 19 -7.76 -8.17 -1.67
CA ASP A 19 -8.66 -9.22 -2.18
C ASP A 19 -9.76 -9.58 -1.17
N LYS A 20 -9.39 -9.78 0.11
CA LYS A 20 -10.35 -10.09 1.19
C LYS A 20 -11.34 -8.95 1.43
N ILE A 21 -10.91 -7.70 1.28
CA ILE A 21 -11.79 -6.53 1.41
C ILE A 21 -12.80 -6.52 0.25
N GLY A 22 -12.34 -6.81 -0.97
CA GLY A 22 -13.20 -6.98 -2.15
C GLY A 22 -14.21 -8.11 -2.00
N GLU A 23 -13.80 -9.24 -1.43
CA GLU A 23 -14.71 -10.35 -1.11
C GLU A 23 -15.76 -9.95 -0.08
N SER A 24 -15.38 -9.22 0.99
CA SER A 24 -16.33 -8.73 2.00
C SER A 24 -17.42 -7.85 1.37
N ARG A 25 -17.05 -6.95 0.46
CA ARG A 25 -18.00 -6.13 -0.31
C ARG A 25 -19.04 -6.99 -1.03
N PHE A 26 -18.58 -8.05 -1.71
CA PHE A 26 -19.45 -8.89 -2.54
C PHE A 26 -20.34 -9.82 -1.70
N TYR A 27 -19.75 -10.53 -0.74
CA TYR A 27 -20.47 -11.57 0.01
C TYR A 27 -21.25 -11.04 1.21
N LYS A 28 -20.87 -9.88 1.77
CA LYS A 28 -21.51 -9.31 2.97
C LYS A 28 -22.28 -8.02 2.69
N ALA A 29 -22.37 -7.60 1.42
CA ALA A 29 -22.94 -6.31 1.01
C ALA A 29 -22.37 -5.12 1.81
N ASP A 30 -21.10 -5.22 2.20
CA ASP A 30 -20.42 -4.19 2.97
C ASP A 30 -20.04 -3.03 2.03
N LEU A 31 -20.96 -2.09 1.86
CA LEU A 31 -20.77 -0.92 1.02
C LEU A 31 -19.70 0.03 1.58
N SER A 32 -19.41 -0.03 2.88
CA SER A 32 -18.32 0.77 3.48
C SER A 32 -16.93 0.31 2.99
N ALA A 33 -16.81 -0.94 2.55
CA ALA A 33 -15.60 -1.44 1.90
C ALA A 33 -15.35 -0.77 0.54
N CYS A 34 -16.38 -0.27 -0.15
CA CYS A 34 -16.21 0.50 -1.38
C CYS A 34 -15.40 1.78 -1.13
N ASP A 35 -15.77 2.54 -0.10
CA ASP A 35 -15.08 3.80 0.24
C ASP A 35 -13.62 3.54 0.57
N ILE A 36 -13.32 2.48 1.32
CA ILE A 36 -11.96 2.10 1.67
C ILE A 36 -11.15 1.73 0.42
N LEU A 37 -11.74 0.97 -0.51
CA LEU A 37 -11.05 0.57 -1.75
C LEU A 37 -10.81 1.77 -2.68
N ILE A 38 -11.79 2.68 -2.79
CA ILE A 38 -11.66 3.92 -3.58
C ILE A 38 -10.58 4.83 -2.98
N ASP A 39 -10.59 5.00 -1.66
CA ASP A 39 -9.57 5.78 -0.95
C ASP A 39 -8.18 5.15 -1.16
N LEU A 40 -8.07 3.83 -1.04
CA LEU A 40 -6.81 3.11 -1.24
C LEU A 40 -6.27 3.28 -2.66
N ASP A 41 -7.12 3.13 -3.68
CA ASP A 41 -6.72 3.29 -5.08
C ASP A 41 -6.28 4.74 -5.34
N THR A 42 -7.00 5.73 -4.80
CA THR A 42 -6.62 7.15 -4.87
C THR A 42 -5.27 7.42 -4.20
N ILE A 43 -5.01 6.82 -3.04
CA ILE A 43 -3.73 6.97 -2.32
C ILE A 43 -2.58 6.40 -3.14
N LEU A 44 -2.76 5.21 -3.73
CA LEU A 44 -1.73 4.54 -4.53
C LEU A 44 -1.43 5.29 -5.84
N GLU A 45 -2.46 5.83 -6.49
CA GLU A 45 -2.30 6.67 -7.68
C GLU A 45 -1.49 7.94 -7.36
N LYS A 46 -1.89 8.66 -6.29
CA LYS A 46 -1.19 9.88 -5.86
C LYS A 46 0.22 9.64 -5.34
N ALA A 47 0.51 8.45 -4.81
CA ALA A 47 1.85 8.10 -4.34
C ALA A 47 2.88 8.11 -5.49
N ASN A 48 2.43 8.05 -6.75
CA ASN A 48 3.24 8.18 -7.96
C ASN A 48 4.49 7.27 -7.88
N LEU A 49 4.25 5.99 -7.67
CA LEU A 49 5.31 4.97 -7.55
C LEU A 49 5.99 4.77 -8.90
N THR A 50 7.32 4.64 -8.90
CA THR A 50 8.03 4.25 -10.12
C THR A 50 7.69 2.80 -10.48
N ALA A 51 7.87 2.39 -11.74
CA ALA A 51 7.63 1.00 -12.16
C ALA A 51 8.36 -0.03 -11.27
N LYS A 52 9.58 0.29 -10.82
CA LYS A 52 10.34 -0.56 -9.89
C LYS A 52 9.69 -0.62 -8.49
N GLN A 53 9.20 0.52 -7.99
CA GLN A 53 8.50 0.58 -6.70
C GLN A 53 7.16 -0.16 -6.75
N GLN A 54 6.42 0.00 -7.85
CA GLN A 54 5.17 -0.71 -8.12
C GLN A 54 5.41 -2.23 -8.12
N TYR A 55 6.44 -2.70 -8.82
CA TYR A 55 6.82 -4.11 -8.82
C TYR A 55 7.15 -4.63 -7.41
N ILE A 56 7.90 -3.86 -6.62
CA ILE A 56 8.26 -4.24 -5.25
C ILE A 56 7.00 -4.28 -4.36
N LEU A 57 6.11 -3.30 -4.48
CA LEU A 57 4.84 -3.27 -3.74
C LEU A 57 4.00 -4.50 -4.06
N GLU A 58 3.79 -4.80 -5.33
CA GLU A 58 3.00 -5.94 -5.78
C GLU A 58 3.57 -7.26 -5.29
N ASN A 59 4.89 -7.46 -5.40
CA ASN A 59 5.47 -8.73 -5.01
C ASN A 59 5.59 -8.89 -3.49
N CYS A 60 5.99 -7.84 -2.77
CA CYS A 60 6.19 -7.92 -1.32
C CYS A 60 4.87 -7.86 -0.53
N TRP A 61 3.90 -7.07 -0.97
CA TRP A 61 2.70 -6.79 -0.17
C TRP A 61 1.47 -7.53 -0.69
N ILE A 62 1.31 -7.70 -2.01
CA ILE A 62 0.14 -8.38 -2.57
C ILE A 62 0.41 -9.88 -2.72
N LYS A 63 1.54 -10.24 -3.33
CA LYS A 63 1.88 -11.66 -3.60
C LYS A 63 2.59 -12.38 -2.45
N GLY A 64 2.97 -11.65 -1.39
CA GLY A 64 3.58 -12.21 -0.19
C GLY A 64 5.01 -12.73 -0.35
N TYR A 65 5.74 -12.35 -1.42
CA TYR A 65 7.16 -12.69 -1.53
C TYR A 65 7.97 -11.95 -0.47
N THR A 66 9.05 -12.58 -0.02
CA THR A 66 10.03 -11.94 0.85
C THR A 66 10.84 -10.89 0.09
N GLN A 67 11.38 -9.92 0.83
CA GLN A 67 12.23 -8.88 0.24
C GLN A 67 13.52 -9.45 -0.37
N ASP A 68 14.01 -10.58 0.14
CA ASP A 68 15.16 -11.29 -0.42
C ASP A 68 14.82 -11.91 -1.79
N GLU A 69 13.69 -12.60 -1.90
CA GLU A 69 13.22 -13.17 -3.18
C GLU A 69 12.99 -12.09 -4.24
N VAL A 70 12.38 -10.97 -3.85
CA VAL A 70 12.15 -9.82 -4.76
C VAL A 70 13.48 -9.17 -5.15
N ALA A 71 14.42 -9.02 -4.22
CA ALA A 71 15.74 -8.49 -4.50
C ALA A 71 16.50 -9.35 -5.53
N LYS A 72 16.45 -10.69 -5.38
CA LYS A 72 17.01 -11.64 -6.35
C LYS A 72 16.40 -11.48 -7.73
N LYS A 73 15.07 -11.37 -7.83
CA LYS A 73 14.36 -11.14 -9.11
C LYS A 73 14.76 -9.83 -9.80
N LEU A 74 15.09 -8.80 -9.02
CA LEU A 74 15.48 -7.49 -9.53
C LEU A 74 17.00 -7.31 -9.73
N GLY A 75 17.82 -8.30 -9.36
CA GLY A 75 19.28 -8.18 -9.41
C GLY A 75 19.84 -7.10 -8.48
N ILE A 76 19.19 -6.86 -7.33
CA ILE A 76 19.63 -5.89 -6.31
C ILE A 76 19.90 -6.59 -4.97
N THR A 77 20.49 -5.87 -4.01
CA THR A 77 20.64 -6.40 -2.65
C THR A 77 19.32 -6.34 -1.88
N GLN A 78 19.13 -7.25 -0.91
CA GLN A 78 17.99 -7.21 0.01
C GLN A 78 17.88 -5.83 0.70
N GLN A 79 19.00 -5.25 1.12
CA GLN A 79 19.04 -3.93 1.75
C GLN A 79 18.51 -2.83 0.81
N MET A 80 18.79 -2.92 -0.49
CA MET A 80 18.23 -2.00 -1.48
C MET A 80 16.71 -2.19 -1.63
N CYS A 81 16.22 -3.43 -1.59
CA CYS A 81 14.78 -3.70 -1.57
C CYS A 81 14.10 -3.12 -0.32
N VAL A 82 14.71 -3.25 0.86
CA VAL A 82 14.24 -2.59 2.10
C VAL A 82 14.15 -1.08 1.93
N LYS A 83 15.18 -0.45 1.34
CA LYS A 83 15.18 0.99 1.06
C LYS A 83 14.02 1.39 0.14
N HIS A 84 13.72 0.59 -0.88
CA HIS A 84 12.55 0.83 -1.73
C HIS A 84 11.23 0.70 -0.97
N CYS A 85 11.06 -0.34 -0.13
CA CYS A 85 9.88 -0.48 0.73
C CYS A 85 9.67 0.75 1.64
N ASN A 86 10.74 1.26 2.24
CA ASN A 86 10.69 2.46 3.08
C ASN A 86 10.39 3.73 2.26
N ALA A 87 10.93 3.83 1.04
CA ALA A 87 10.62 4.94 0.14
C ALA A 87 9.16 4.93 -0.30
N ILE A 88 8.56 3.75 -0.54
CA ILE A 88 7.13 3.60 -0.84
C ILE A 88 6.30 4.07 0.35
N LYS A 89 6.64 3.62 1.58
CA LYS A 89 5.96 4.07 2.81
C LYS A 89 6.00 5.59 2.98
N LYS A 90 7.15 6.23 2.72
CA LYS A 90 7.28 7.70 2.77
C LYS A 90 6.45 8.43 1.72
N LYS A 91 6.28 7.83 0.52
CA LYS A 91 5.41 8.39 -0.51
C LYS A 91 3.94 8.32 -0.08
N ILE A 92 3.51 7.19 0.47
CA ILE A 92 2.17 7.04 1.07
C ILE A 92 1.97 8.05 2.20
N GLU A 93 2.93 8.16 3.12
CA GLU A 93 2.91 9.11 4.22
C GLU A 93 2.67 10.55 3.74
N ARG A 94 3.40 10.98 2.70
CA ARG A 94 3.21 12.31 2.10
C ARG A 94 1.80 12.51 1.55
N VAL A 95 1.25 11.52 0.84
CA VAL A 95 -0.12 11.60 0.33
C VAL A 95 -1.13 11.72 1.48
N LEU A 96 -0.91 10.99 2.58
CA LEU A 96 -1.78 11.08 3.76
C LEU A 96 -1.67 12.45 4.45
N MET A 97 -0.47 13.04 4.52
CA MET A 97 -0.28 14.42 4.99
C MET A 97 -1.03 15.42 4.10
N ASP A 98 -0.93 15.29 2.78
CA ASP A 98 -1.63 16.14 1.81
C ASP A 98 -3.16 16.01 1.92
N MET A 99 -3.65 14.82 2.32
CA MET A 99 -5.07 14.57 2.61
C MET A 99 -5.52 15.07 3.99
N GLY A 100 -4.59 15.51 4.85
CA GLY A 100 -4.86 15.91 6.23
C GLY A 100 -5.15 14.73 7.18
N GLU A 101 -4.73 13.52 6.82
CA GLU A 101 -4.89 12.28 7.61
C GLU A 101 -3.75 12.10 8.62
N ILE A 102 -2.61 12.76 8.44
CA ILE A 102 -1.46 12.72 9.35
C ILE A 102 -0.92 14.15 9.48
N MET A 103 -0.52 14.55 10.70
CA MET A 103 0.08 15.86 10.99
C MET A 103 1.61 15.77 11.03
#